data_AF-G5BXI1-F1
#
_entry.id   AF-G5BXI1-F1
#
_cell.length_a   1.000
_cell.length_b   1.000
_cell.length_c   1.000
_cell.angle_alpha   90.00
_cell.angle_beta   90.00
_cell.angle_gamma   90.00
#
_symmetry.space_group_name_H-M   'P 1'
#
loop_
_entity.id
_entity.type
_entity.pdbx_description
1 polymer ?
#
loop_
_entity_poly.entity_id
_entity_poly.type
_entity_poly.pdbx_seq_one_letter_code
_entity_poly.pdbx_strand_id
1 'polypeptide(L)'
;QGAPPDPDRSPKQTPEELAFYAPNYLCLTLLAIVFCPPLGLISVYFCYKTSVANWNSNWEEAYTNSGRTGCVDVFAILIGLGLLYGYIL
;
A
#
# COMPACT_ATOMS: atom_id res chain seq x y z
N GLN A 1 21.69 13.46 38.78
CA GLN A 1 20.74 14.25 37.98
C GLN A 1 20.48 13.45 36.72
N GLY A 2 19.25 12.95 36.52
CA GLY A 2 18.87 12.20 35.32
C GLY A 2 18.77 13.12 34.11
N ALA A 3 19.10 12.60 32.93
CA ALA A 3 18.97 13.34 31.67
C ALA A 3 17.52 13.83 31.48
N PRO A 4 17.31 15.02 30.91
CA PRO A 4 15.97 15.53 30.63
C PRO A 4 15.23 14.55 29.69
N PRO A 5 13.91 14.38 29.86
CA PRO A 5 13.12 13.57 28.94
C PRO A 5 13.25 14.16 27.53
N ASP A 6 13.65 13.32 26.59
CA ASP A 6 13.75 13.65 25.17
C ASP A 6 12.34 13.94 24.62
N PRO A 7 12.03 15.18 24.21
CA PRO A 7 10.71 15.56 23.72
C PRO A 7 10.33 14.86 22.40
N ASP A 8 11.27 14.18 21.76
CA ASP A 8 11.07 13.47 20.48
C ASP A 8 10.65 11.99 20.65
N ARG A 9 10.40 11.54 21.90
CA ARG A 9 9.89 10.19 22.19
C ARG A 9 8.36 10.07 22.19
N SER A 10 7.63 11.13 21.84
CA SER A 10 6.19 11.00 21.58
C SER A 10 5.98 10.16 20.32
N PRO A 11 5.09 9.15 20.33
CA PRO A 11 4.67 8.53 19.08
C PRO A 11 4.19 9.65 18.15
N LYS A 12 4.66 9.64 16.90
CA LYS A 12 4.30 10.67 15.90
C LYS A 12 2.78 10.72 15.63
N GLN A 13 2.04 9.71 16.07
CA GLN A 13 0.60 9.58 15.88
C GLN A 13 -0.08 9.15 17.18
N THR A 14 -1.31 9.61 17.40
CA THR A 14 -2.13 9.19 18.54
C THR A 14 -2.71 7.78 18.34
N PRO A 15 -3.15 7.08 19.42
CA PRO A 15 -3.81 5.79 19.29
C PRO A 15 -5.07 5.82 18.42
N GLU A 16 -5.81 6.93 18.42
CA GLU A 16 -6.98 7.14 17.58
C GLU A 16 -6.60 7.24 16.10
N GLU A 17 -5.52 7.96 15.79
CA GLU A 17 -4.97 8.06 14.44
C GLU A 17 -4.53 6.69 13.88
N LEU A 18 -3.87 5.88 14.72
CA LEU A 18 -3.50 4.51 14.36
C LEU A 18 -4.72 3.61 14.07
N ALA A 19 -5.90 3.91 14.62
CA ALA A 19 -7.12 3.15 14.34
C ALA A 19 -7.68 3.41 12.92
N PHE A 20 -7.31 4.51 12.27
CA PHE A 20 -7.76 4.87 10.92
C PHE A 20 -6.73 4.55 9.81
N TYR A 21 -5.82 3.61 10.08
CA TYR A 21 -4.75 3.25 9.16
C TYR A 21 -5.29 2.55 7.90
N ALA A 22 -5.00 3.10 6.72
CA ALA A 22 -5.42 2.48 5.47
C ALA A 22 -4.60 1.20 5.18
N PRO A 23 -5.22 0.12 4.69
CA PRO A 23 -4.51 -1.13 4.42
C PRO A 23 -3.47 -0.93 3.31
N ASN A 24 -2.31 -1.57 3.46
CA ASN A 24 -1.28 -1.61 2.42
C ASN A 24 -1.24 -3.01 1.79
N TYR A 25 -1.44 -3.08 0.47
CA TYR A 25 -1.60 -4.32 -0.28
C TYR A 25 -0.28 -4.89 -0.84
N LEU A 26 0.88 -4.57 -0.24
CA LEU A 26 2.20 -4.96 -0.76
C LEU A 26 2.30 -6.43 -1.19
N CYS A 27 1.75 -7.37 -0.43
CA CYS A 27 1.76 -8.79 -0.79
C CYS A 27 0.98 -9.07 -2.09
N LEU A 28 -0.20 -8.46 -2.24
CA LEU A 28 -1.01 -8.57 -3.44
C LEU A 28 -0.31 -7.87 -4.63
N THR A 29 0.37 -6.75 -4.38
CA THR A 29 1.17 -6.06 -5.39
C THR A 29 2.33 -6.90 -5.91
N LEU A 30 3.03 -7.62 -5.02
CA LEU A 30 4.07 -8.56 -5.45
C LEU A 30 3.50 -9.67 -6.34
N LEU A 31 2.31 -10.18 -6.01
CA LEU A 31 1.60 -11.14 -6.85
C LEU A 31 1.22 -10.54 -8.21
N ALA A 32 0.72 -9.31 -8.23
CA ALA A 32 0.39 -8.57 -9.45
C ALA A 32 1.61 -8.37 -10.36
N ILE A 33 2.80 -8.12 -9.81
CA ILE A 33 4.05 -8.02 -10.57
C ILE A 33 4.39 -9.36 -11.24
N VAL A 34 4.16 -10.49 -10.57
CA VAL A 34 4.42 -11.82 -11.15
C VAL A 34 3.50 -12.09 -12.34
N PHE A 35 2.22 -11.76 -12.22
CA PHE A 35 1.22 -12.05 -13.27
C PHE A 35 1.22 -11.03 -14.41
N CYS A 36 1.42 -9.76 -14.10
CA CYS A 36 1.48 -8.69 -15.09
C CYS A 36 2.46 -7.59 -14.63
N PRO A 37 3.76 -7.74 -14.90
CA PRO A 37 4.80 -6.85 -14.39
C PRO A 37 4.56 -5.35 -14.64
N PRO A 38 4.13 -4.90 -15.83
CA PRO A 38 3.92 -3.48 -16.08
C PRO A 38 2.85 -2.85 -15.18
N LEU A 39 1.73 -3.56 -14.96
CA LEU A 39 0.64 -3.09 -14.12
C LEU A 39 0.98 -3.21 -12.63
N GLY A 40 1.66 -4.29 -12.21
CA GLY A 40 2.11 -4.46 -10.83
C GLY A 40 3.10 -3.38 -10.37
N LEU A 41 3.97 -2.88 -11.25
CA LEU A 41 4.89 -1.77 -10.91
C LEU A 41 4.15 -0.46 -10.62
N ILE A 42 3.01 -0.21 -11.28
CA ILE A 42 2.16 0.95 -11.01
C ILE A 42 1.58 0.85 -9.59
N SER A 43 1.18 -0.34 -9.16
CA SER A 43 0.68 -0.57 -7.79
C SER A 43 1.75 -0.32 -6.73
N VAL A 44 3.03 -0.62 -7.00
CA VAL A 44 4.13 -0.32 -6.04
C VAL A 44 4.19 1.18 -5.72
N TYR A 45 4.00 2.03 -6.73
CA TYR A 45 3.96 3.49 -6.54
C TYR A 45 2.81 3.90 -5.61
N PHE A 46 1.61 3.34 -5.79
CA PHE A 46 0.48 3.63 -4.93
C PHE A 46 0.64 3.05 -3.52
N CYS A 47 1.23 1.85 -3.36
CA CYS A 47 1.63 1.28 -2.06
C CYS A 47 2.55 2.22 -1.28
N TYR A 48 3.56 2.79 -1.96
CA TYR A 48 4.45 3.76 -1.36
C TYR A 48 3.70 5.02 -0.92
N LYS A 49 2.85 5.57 -1.79
CA LYS A 49 2.03 6.75 -1.48
C LYS A 49 1.05 6.51 -0.32
N THR A 50 0.46 5.32 -0.21
CA THR A 50 -0.37 4.91 0.94
C THR A 50 0.43 4.93 2.23
N SER A 51 1.65 4.38 2.22
CA SER A 51 2.51 4.32 3.42
C SER A 51 2.92 5.73 3.88
N VAL A 52 3.28 6.60 2.94
CA VAL A 52 3.62 8.00 3.23
C VAL A 52 2.41 8.76 3.77
N ALA A 53 1.22 8.60 3.18
CA ALA A 53 0.01 9.26 3.64
C ALA A 53 -0.42 8.78 5.03
N ASN A 54 -0.33 7.46 5.28
CA ASN A 54 -0.57 6.87 6.59
C ASN A 54 0.38 7.42 7.66
N TRP A 55 1.67 7.58 7.34
CA TRP A 55 2.66 8.14 8.26
C TRP A 55 2.38 9.60 8.64
N ASN A 56 1.79 10.36 7.71
CA ASN A 56 1.45 11.77 7.90
C ASN A 56 0.03 11.98 8.45
N SER A 57 -0.66 10.92 8.90
CA SER A 57 -2.05 10.98 9.35
C SER A 57 -3.03 11.56 8.30
N ASN A 58 -2.71 11.42 7.00
CA ASN A 58 -3.56 11.90 5.91
C ASN A 58 -4.49 10.78 5.40
N TRP A 59 -5.56 10.51 6.16
CA TRP A 59 -6.43 9.34 5.98
C TRP A 59 -7.11 9.30 4.61
N GLU A 60 -7.58 10.44 4.11
CA GLU A 60 -8.29 10.52 2.82
C GLU A 60 -7.36 10.12 1.66
N GLU A 61 -6.14 10.65 1.66
CA GLU A 61 -5.14 10.28 0.64
C GLU A 61 -4.68 8.83 0.81
N ALA A 62 -4.53 8.35 2.05
CA ALA A 62 -4.13 6.98 2.34
C ALA A 62 -5.17 5.95 1.83
N TYR A 63 -6.45 6.15 2.12
CA TYR A 63 -7.52 5.28 1.62
C TYR A 63 -7.69 5.38 0.10
N THR A 64 -7.55 6.59 -0.48
CA THR A 64 -7.61 6.78 -1.93
C THR A 64 -6.51 5.99 -2.64
N ASN A 65 -5.26 6.10 -2.16
CA ASN A 65 -4.13 5.37 -2.75
C ASN A 65 -4.22 3.86 -2.47
N SER A 66 -4.68 3.47 -1.29
CA SER A 66 -4.92 2.06 -0.94
C SER A 66 -5.95 1.42 -1.87
N GLY A 67 -7.09 2.07 -2.09
CA GLY A 67 -8.13 1.62 -3.01
C GLY A 67 -7.63 1.51 -4.46
N ARG A 68 -6.84 2.49 -4.92
CA ARG A 68 -6.19 2.43 -6.25
C ARG A 68 -5.25 1.24 -6.37
N THR A 69 -4.41 1.00 -5.35
CA THR A 69 -3.50 -0.15 -5.31
C THR A 69 -4.26 -1.46 -5.46
N GLY A 70 -5.28 -1.68 -4.61
CA GLY A 70 -6.07 -2.92 -4.65
C GLY A 70 -6.79 -3.12 -5.98
N CYS A 71 -7.34 -2.04 -6.56
CA CYS A 71 -7.98 -2.09 -7.86
C CYS A 71 -7.00 -2.49 -8.98
N VAL A 72 -5.86 -1.81 -9.07
CA VAL A 72 -4.83 -2.09 -10.09
C VAL A 72 -4.27 -3.51 -9.93
N ASP A 73 -4.02 -3.95 -8.69
CA ASP A 73 -3.53 -5.29 -8.41
C ASP A 73 -4.48 -6.38 -8.90
N VAL A 74 -5.78 -6.26 -8.59
CA VAL A 74 -6.79 -7.23 -9.02
C VAL A 74 -6.87 -7.29 -10.54
N PHE A 75 -6.89 -6.14 -11.23
CA PHE A 75 -6.91 -6.12 -12.70
C PHE A 75 -5.63 -6.71 -13.30
N ALA A 76 -4.47 -6.40 -12.74
CA ALA A 76 -3.19 -6.95 -13.17
C ALA A 76 -3.17 -8.49 -13.08
N ILE A 77 -3.63 -9.03 -11.95
CA ILE A 77 -3.70 -10.47 -11.72
C ILE A 77 -4.68 -11.13 -12.69
N LEU A 78 -5.89 -10.58 -12.86
CA LEU A 78 -6.88 -11.14 -13.77
C LEU A 78 -6.43 -11.12 -15.23
N ILE A 79 -5.79 -10.03 -15.69
CA ILE A 79 -5.22 -9.94 -17.04
C ILE A 79 -4.10 -10.98 -17.20
N GLY A 80 -3.17 -11.07 -16.24
CA GLY A 80 -2.08 -12.02 -16.29
C GLY A 80 -2.56 -13.48 -16.31
N LEU A 81 -3.55 -13.81 -15.48
CA LEU A 81 -4.20 -15.12 -15.48
C LEU A 81 -4.91 -15.41 -16.81
N GLY A 82 -5.60 -14.43 -17.40
CA GLY A 82 -6.25 -14.57 -18.70
C GLY A 82 -5.26 -14.83 -19.83
N LEU A 83 -4.12 -14.13 -19.85
CA LEU A 83 -3.04 -14.36 -20.81
C LEU A 83 -2.39 -15.73 -20.64
N LEU A 84 -2.12 -16.15 -19.40
CA LEU A 84 -1.58 -17.49 -19.11
C LEU A 84 -2.54 -18.58 -19.55
N TYR A 85 -3.83 -18.44 -19.24
CA TYR A 85 -4.87 -19.38 -19.67
C TYR A 85 -4.90 -19.54 -21.19
N GLY A 86 -4.94 -18.42 -21.93
CA GLY A 86 -4.95 -18.45 -23.41
C GLY A 86 -3.63 -18.83 -24.08
N TYR A 87 -2.52 -18.87 -23.34
CA TYR A 87 -1.25 -19.39 -23.84
C TYR A 87 -1.13 -20.91 -23.66
N ILE A 88 -1.71 -21.44 -22.58
CA ILE A 88 -1.63 -22.86 -22.22
C ILE A 88 -2.67 -23.71 -22.97
N LEU A 89 -3.88 -23.18 -23.19
CA LEU A 89 -4.99 -23.81 -23.91
C LEU A 89 -5.09 -23.31 -25.35
#